data_AF-A0A5X8N7K2-F1
#
_entry.id   AF-A0A5X8N7K2-F1
#
_cell.length_a   1.000
_cell.length_b   1.000
_cell.length_c   1.000
_cell.angle_alpha   90.00
_cell.angle_beta   90.00
_cell.angle_gamma   90.00
#
_symmetry.space_group_name_H-M   'P 1'
#
loop_
_entity.id
_entity.type
_entity.pdbx_description
1 polymer ?
#
loop_
_entity_poly.entity_id
_entity_poly.type
_entity_poly.pdbx_seq_one_letter_code
_entity_poly.pdbx_strand_id
1 'polypeptide(L)'
;MPRHLQGKAALPLLGGCFPKGHRLALLAVMPIIEARPGERHEGEAAKLALFQQLLLDGGQPPAFALHEPSLHRFGAALRSSRRGLTDAGVDKANELLDQHLFSRALDAIVATKQTD
;
A
#
# COMPACT_ATOMS: atom_id res chain seq x y z
N MET A 1 -2.88 -31.74 18.80
CA MET A 1 -3.30 -30.56 18.00
C MET A 1 -2.35 -30.41 16.82
N PRO A 2 -2.75 -30.68 15.56
CA PRO A 2 -1.81 -30.73 14.45
C PRO A 2 -1.52 -29.33 13.86
N ARG A 3 -0.23 -29.06 13.64
CA ARG A 3 0.41 -27.75 13.36
C ARG A 3 0.23 -27.19 11.93
N HIS A 4 -0.81 -27.56 11.19
CA HIS A 4 -0.92 -27.21 9.76
C HIS A 4 -1.92 -26.09 9.44
N LEU A 5 -2.61 -25.53 10.44
CA LEU A 5 -3.45 -24.32 10.30
C LEU A 5 -2.73 -23.04 10.72
N GLN A 6 -1.39 -23.04 10.75
CA GLN A 6 -0.63 -21.80 10.67
C GLN A 6 -0.73 -21.32 9.23
N GLY A 7 -1.88 -20.73 8.90
CA GLY A 7 -2.08 -19.97 7.68
C GLY A 7 -1.05 -18.86 7.66
N LYS A 8 0.16 -19.16 7.16
CA LYS A 8 0.96 -18.20 6.44
C LYS A 8 0.01 -17.71 5.36
N ALA A 9 -0.61 -16.57 5.60
CA ALA A 9 -1.04 -15.70 4.54
C ALA A 9 0.23 -15.46 3.72
N ALA A 10 0.46 -16.32 2.73
CA ALA A 10 1.29 -16.00 1.60
C ALA A 10 0.56 -14.85 0.94
N LEU A 11 0.82 -13.64 1.46
CA LEU A 11 0.65 -12.41 0.71
C LEU A 11 1.20 -12.72 -0.68
N PRO A 12 0.47 -12.39 -1.75
CA PRO A 12 0.96 -12.65 -3.10
C PRO A 12 2.22 -11.84 -3.32
N LEU A 13 3.35 -12.45 -2.99
CA LEU A 13 4.69 -12.07 -3.38
C LEU A 13 5.13 -13.10 -4.41
N LEU A 14 4.35 -13.22 -5.49
CA LEU A 14 4.82 -13.93 -6.68
C LEU A 14 5.83 -13.01 -7.36
N GLY A 15 7.08 -13.06 -6.90
CA GLY A 15 8.27 -12.54 -7.58
C GLY A 15 8.56 -11.04 -7.47
N GLY A 16 7.60 -10.18 -7.11
CA GLY A 16 7.79 -8.74 -7.01
C GLY A 16 8.00 -8.27 -5.56
N CYS A 17 9.17 -7.71 -5.23
CA CYS A 17 9.37 -6.97 -3.99
C CYS A 17 8.33 -5.84 -3.90
N PHE A 18 7.48 -5.82 -2.87
CA PHE A 18 6.55 -4.71 -2.63
C PHE A 18 7.36 -3.42 -2.37
N PRO A 19 7.44 -2.49 -3.34
CA PRO A 19 8.42 -1.42 -3.32
C PRO A 19 8.22 -0.50 -2.11
N LYS A 20 9.29 0.19 -1.69
CA LYS A 20 9.21 1.13 -0.55
C LYS A 20 8.08 2.16 -0.75
N GLY A 21 7.91 2.68 -1.97
CA GLY A 21 6.83 3.61 -2.31
C GLY A 21 5.43 3.03 -2.06
N HIS A 22 5.17 1.80 -2.49
CA HIS A 22 3.89 1.12 -2.25
C HIS A 22 3.62 0.86 -0.76
N ARG A 23 4.67 0.59 0.04
CA ARG A 23 4.54 0.47 1.50
C ARG A 23 4.15 1.79 2.15
N LEU A 24 4.77 2.89 1.73
CA LEU A 24 4.43 4.22 2.23
C LEU A 24 3.02 4.63 1.80
N ALA A 25 2.64 4.37 0.55
CA ALA A 25 1.27 4.61 0.08
C ALA A 25 0.24 3.77 0.83
N LEU A 26 0.52 2.49 1.07
CA LEU A 26 -0.38 1.65 1.85
C LEU A 26 -0.61 2.24 3.25
N LEU A 27 0.47 2.64 3.93
CA LEU A 27 0.36 3.30 5.23
C LEU A 27 -0.42 4.62 5.17
N ALA A 28 -0.28 5.39 4.09
CA ALA A 28 -1.00 6.63 3.87
C ALA A 28 -2.51 6.42 3.68
N VAL A 29 -2.93 5.36 2.99
CA VAL A 29 -4.35 5.04 2.80
C VAL A 29 -4.96 4.21 3.93
N MET A 30 -4.16 3.73 4.89
CA MET A 30 -4.68 2.95 6.03
C MET A 30 -5.81 3.65 6.79
N PRO A 31 -5.76 4.96 7.11
CA PRO A 31 -6.88 5.65 7.76
C PRO A 31 -8.19 5.56 6.97
N ILE A 32 -8.12 5.54 5.63
CA ILE A 32 -9.28 5.45 4.74
C ILE A 32 -9.85 4.03 4.72
N ILE A 33 -8.97 3.02 4.79
CA ILE A 33 -9.36 1.61 4.89
C ILE A 33 -9.97 1.33 6.26
N GLU A 34 -9.45 1.96 7.32
CA GLU A 34 -9.96 1.87 8.70
C GLU A 34 -11.29 2.61 8.87
N ALA A 35 -11.50 3.70 8.12
CA ALA A 35 -12.80 4.34 7.99
C ALA A 35 -13.80 3.38 7.33
N ARG A 36 -15.00 3.28 7.92
CA ARG A 36 -16.04 2.38 7.43
C ARG A 36 -16.37 2.74 5.97
N PRO A 37 -16.58 1.76 5.07
CA PRO A 37 -16.83 2.02 3.65
C PRO A 37 -17.95 3.04 3.35
N GLY A 38 -18.93 3.18 4.23
CA GLY A 38 -20.04 4.14 4.09
C GLY A 38 -19.78 5.55 4.65
N GLU A 39 -18.63 5.80 5.27
CA GLU A 39 -18.29 7.09 5.90
C GLU A 39 -17.24 7.88 5.10
N ARG A 40 -16.78 7.35 3.95
CA ARG A 40 -15.71 7.95 3.16
C ARG A 40 -16.19 9.18 2.40
N HIS A 41 -15.39 10.22 2.42
CA HIS A 41 -15.58 11.36 1.53
C HIS A 41 -15.16 11.01 0.09
N GLU A 42 -15.72 11.70 -0.92
CA GLU A 42 -15.43 11.41 -2.34
C GLU A 42 -13.92 11.39 -2.65
N GLY A 43 -13.16 12.31 -2.07
CA GLY A 43 -11.70 12.35 -2.24
C GLY A 43 -10.97 11.15 -1.63
N GLU A 44 -11.47 10.58 -0.54
CA GLU A 44 -10.88 9.40 0.10
C GLU A 44 -11.15 8.13 -0.70
N ALA A 45 -12.38 8.00 -1.24
CA ALA A 45 -12.73 6.92 -2.15
C ALA A 45 -11.89 6.95 -3.43
N ALA A 46 -11.70 8.14 -4.02
CA ALA A 46 -10.83 8.33 -5.17
C ALA A 46 -9.36 7.98 -4.84
N LYS A 47 -8.86 8.41 -3.68
CA LYS A 47 -7.50 8.10 -3.22
C LYS A 47 -7.26 6.60 -3.06
N LEU A 48 -8.21 5.89 -2.44
CA LEU A 48 -8.14 4.44 -2.31
C LEU A 48 -8.17 3.76 -3.68
N ALA A 49 -9.06 4.18 -4.58
CA ALA A 49 -9.15 3.65 -5.92
C ALA A 49 -7.85 3.84 -6.72
N LEU A 50 -7.20 5.01 -6.61
CA LEU A 50 -5.90 5.27 -7.22
C LEU A 50 -4.82 4.31 -6.68
N PHE A 51 -4.76 4.12 -5.37
CA PHE A 51 -3.83 3.17 -4.78
C PHE A 51 -4.09 1.73 -5.26
N GLN A 52 -5.34 1.32 -5.33
CA GLN A 52 -5.71 -0.01 -5.84
C GLN A 52 -5.31 -0.18 -7.31
N GLN A 53 -5.52 0.85 -8.15
CA GLN A 53 -5.10 0.83 -9.55
C GLN A 53 -3.58 0.72 -9.67
N LEU A 54 -2.82 1.45 -8.86
CA LEU A 54 -1.35 1.36 -8.84
C LEU A 54 -0.85 -0.04 -8.48
N LEU A 55 -1.53 -0.73 -7.57
CA LEU A 55 -1.21 -2.12 -7.26
C LEU A 55 -1.46 -3.04 -8.45
N LEU A 56 -2.59 -2.85 -9.16
CA LEU A 56 -2.91 -3.62 -10.37
C LEU A 56 -1.89 -3.37 -11.48
N ASP A 57 -1.55 -2.11 -11.74
CA ASP A 57 -0.54 -1.71 -12.73
C ASP A 57 0.85 -2.24 -12.36
N GLY A 58 1.14 -2.32 -11.05
CA GLY A 58 2.34 -2.95 -10.48
C GLY A 58 2.31 -4.48 -10.49
N GLY A 59 1.34 -5.10 -11.17
CA GLY A 59 1.23 -6.55 -11.35
C GLY A 59 0.72 -7.32 -10.13
N GLN A 60 0.15 -6.64 -9.13
CA GLN A 60 -0.46 -7.32 -7.99
C GLN A 60 -1.75 -8.01 -8.39
N PRO A 61 -2.06 -9.19 -7.83
CA PRO A 61 -3.31 -9.88 -8.14
C PRO A 61 -4.53 -9.02 -7.76
N PRO A 62 -5.58 -8.97 -8.59
CA PRO A 62 -6.81 -8.25 -8.25
C PRO A 62 -7.46 -8.69 -6.94
N ALA A 63 -7.37 -9.98 -6.61
CA ALA A 63 -7.84 -10.55 -5.36
C ALA A 63 -7.12 -10.01 -4.11
N PHE A 64 -5.95 -9.39 -4.28
CA PHE A 64 -5.24 -8.68 -3.23
C PHE A 64 -5.44 -7.17 -3.32
N ALA A 65 -5.22 -6.60 -4.51
CA ALA A 65 -5.29 -5.15 -4.73
C ALA A 65 -6.67 -4.57 -4.40
N LEU A 66 -7.75 -5.27 -4.75
CA LEU A 66 -9.12 -4.80 -4.53
C LEU A 66 -9.72 -5.25 -3.20
N HIS A 67 -9.01 -6.10 -2.43
CA HIS A 67 -9.52 -6.66 -1.20
C HIS A 67 -9.04 -5.85 0.02
N GLU A 68 -9.84 -4.87 0.43
CA GLU A 68 -9.55 -3.98 1.56
C GLU A 68 -9.12 -4.71 2.84
N PRO A 69 -9.72 -5.84 3.27
CA PRO A 69 -9.25 -6.57 4.44
C PRO A 69 -7.82 -7.11 4.31
N SER A 70 -7.39 -7.47 3.08
CA SER A 70 -6.01 -7.88 2.82
C SER A 70 -5.06 -6.70 2.93
N LEU A 71 -5.44 -5.55 2.35
CA LEU A 71 -4.67 -4.30 2.45
C LEU A 71 -4.52 -3.86 3.91
N HIS A 72 -5.61 -3.90 4.69
CA HIS A 72 -5.60 -3.59 6.11
C HIS A 72 -4.64 -4.49 6.89
N ARG A 73 -4.75 -5.82 6.74
CA ARG A 73 -3.86 -6.77 7.43
C ARG A 73 -2.39 -6.52 7.08
N PHE A 74 -2.10 -6.20 5.83
CA PHE A 74 -0.73 -5.93 5.39
C PHE A 74 -0.22 -4.59 5.91
N GLY A 75 -1.02 -3.53 5.85
CA GLY A 75 -0.67 -2.22 6.39
C GLY A 75 -0.48 -2.24 7.91
N ALA A 76 -1.31 -2.99 8.65
CA ALA A 76 -1.13 -3.22 10.07
C ALA A 76 0.21 -3.92 10.38
N ALA A 77 0.60 -4.92 9.59
CA ALA A 77 1.90 -5.57 9.73
C ALA A 77 3.08 -4.61 9.42
N LEU A 78 2.91 -3.69 8.45
CA LEU A 78 3.90 -2.66 8.14
C LEU A 78 4.02 -1.60 9.24
N ARG A 79 2.92 -1.20 9.89
CA ARG A 79 2.96 -0.29 11.05
C ARG A 79 3.80 -0.88 12.18
N SER A 80 3.68 -2.18 12.44
CA SER A 80 4.46 -2.88 13.46
C SER A 80 5.92 -3.13 13.04
N SER A 81 6.21 -3.18 11.74
CA SER A 81 7.54 -3.43 11.17
C SER A 81 7.97 -2.26 10.28
N ARG A 82 8.21 -1.10 10.92
CA ARG A 82 8.60 0.19 10.28
C ARG A 82 9.95 0.19 9.54
N ARG A 83 10.43 -0.95 9.00
CA ARG A 83 11.75 -1.11 8.34
C ARG A 83 12.01 -0.05 7.26
N GLY A 84 12.61 1.07 7.64
CA GLY A 84 12.94 2.20 6.77
C GLY A 84 11.74 3.02 6.27
N LEU A 85 10.59 2.94 6.96
CA LEU A 85 9.38 3.72 6.67
C LEU A 85 9.26 4.84 7.72
N THR A 86 9.41 6.09 7.29
CA THR A 86 9.35 7.28 8.14
C THR A 86 7.99 7.96 8.01
N ASP A 87 7.56 8.69 9.05
CA ASP A 87 6.31 9.46 9.01
C ASP A 87 6.34 10.48 7.86
N ALA A 88 7.44 11.21 7.69
CA ALA A 88 7.64 12.11 6.54
C ALA A 88 7.51 11.40 5.17
N GLY A 89 7.88 10.12 5.07
CA GLY A 89 7.70 9.32 3.86
C GLY A 89 6.25 8.94 3.61
N VAL A 90 5.49 8.71 4.69
CA VAL A 90 4.04 8.44 4.62
C VAL A 90 3.30 9.71 4.23
N ASP A 91 3.64 10.85 4.83
CA ASP A 91 3.06 12.16 4.48
C ASP A 91 3.33 12.48 3.01
N LYS A 92 4.56 12.25 2.54
CA LYS A 92 4.90 12.47 1.13
C LYS A 92 4.11 11.55 0.20
N ALA A 93 3.93 10.29 0.57
CA ALA A 93 3.11 9.36 -0.20
C ALA A 93 1.64 9.80 -0.24
N ASN A 94 1.10 10.32 0.87
CA ASN A 94 -0.25 10.86 0.95
C ASN A 94 -0.44 12.06 0.00
N GLU A 95 0.48 13.04 0.04
CA GLU A 95 0.47 14.20 -0.87
C GLU A 95 0.46 13.77 -2.35
N LEU A 96 1.26 12.76 -2.69
CA LEU A 96 1.37 12.28 -4.07
C LEU A 96 0.10 11.57 -4.55
N LEU A 97 -0.60 10.88 -3.63
CA LEU A 97 -1.90 10.30 -3.92
C LEU A 97 -2.97 11.38 -4.11
N ASP A 98 -2.97 12.43 -3.28
CA ASP A 98 -3.87 13.59 -3.43
C ASP A 98 -3.68 14.31 -4.77
N GLN A 99 -2.43 14.48 -5.19
CA GLN A 99 -2.11 15.15 -6.44
C GLN A 99 -2.36 14.28 -7.69
N HIS A 100 -2.79 13.03 -7.54
CA HIS A 100 -2.86 12.04 -8.63
C HIS A 100 -1.52 11.82 -9.34
N LEU A 101 -0.41 12.23 -8.72
CA LEU A 101 0.94 12.19 -9.30
C LEU A 101 1.70 10.92 -8.91
N PHE A 102 1.05 9.99 -8.22
CA PHE A 102 1.71 8.83 -7.63
C PHE A 102 2.36 7.89 -8.67
N SER A 103 1.78 7.77 -9.88
CA SER A 103 2.41 7.01 -10.97
C SER A 103 3.76 7.60 -11.39
N ARG A 104 3.87 8.93 -11.47
CA ARG A 104 5.12 9.65 -11.79
C ARG A 104 6.10 9.69 -10.62
N ALA A 105 5.59 9.63 -9.40
CA ALA A 105 6.41 9.77 -8.20
C ALA A 105 7.02 8.45 -7.71
N LEU A 106 6.45 7.30 -8.07
CA LEU A 106 7.11 6.01 -7.86
C LEU A 106 8.44 5.95 -8.62
N ASP A 107 8.49 6.45 -9.86
CA ASP A 107 9.73 6.57 -10.62
C ASP A 107 10.74 7.48 -9.90
N ALA A 108 10.30 8.61 -9.34
CA ALA A 108 11.18 9.51 -8.58
C ALA A 108 11.66 8.90 -7.24
N ILE A 109 10.77 8.25 -6.48
CA ILE A 109 11.09 7.62 -5.19
C ILE A 109 11.97 6.38 -5.39
N VAL A 110 11.82 5.65 -6.49
CA VAL A 110 12.68 4.51 -6.85
C VAL A 110 14.02 4.99 -7.43
N ALA A 111 14.04 6.05 -8.24
CA ALA A 111 15.26 6.62 -8.83
C ALA A 111 16.25 7.17 -7.79
N THR A 112 15.78 7.65 -6.64
CA THR A 112 16.66 8.08 -5.52
C THR A 112 17.47 6.93 -4.89
N LYS A 113 17.36 5.69 -5.39
CA LYS A 113 18.17 4.53 -4.94
C LYS A 113 19.19 4.01 -5.97
N GLN A 114 19.40 4.67 -7.11
CA GLN A 114 20.37 4.23 -8.13
C GLN A 114 21.62 5.11 -8.27
N THR A 115 21.89 6.00 -7.32
CA THR A 115 23.15 6.76 -7.25
C THR A 115 23.72 6.70 -5.84
N ASP A 116 24.38 5.57 -5.55
CA ASP A 116 25.67 5.49 -4.85
C ASP A 116 26.31 4.12 -5.17
#